data_AF-A0A511FC79-F1
#
_entry.id   AF-A0A511FC79-F1
#
_cell.length_a   1.000
_cell.length_b   1.000
_cell.length_c   1.000
_cell.angle_alpha   90.00
_cell.angle_beta   90.00
_cell.angle_gamma   90.00
#
_symmetry.space_group_name_H-M   'P 1'
#
loop_
_entity.id
_entity.type
_entity.pdbx_description
1 polymer ?
#
loop_
_entity_poly.entity_id
_entity_poly.type
_entity_poly.pdbx_seq_one_letter_code
_entity_poly.pdbx_strand_id
1 'polypeptide(L)'
;MTLAGTAAELVELRRQRGALRLEHQHVIRWRRLVRDRLELAVAAAAPPQTPGADPDVRDLLGPAPDVPPAAELAAAVRGALPIAEVHELPRLRDLDTRLARYETRLADALRELTDRYIEQLARDVTDGGVGVLRGAARA
;
A
#
# COMPACT_ATOMS: atom_id res chain seq x y z
N MET A 1 -18.05 25.16 24.61
CA MET A 1 -18.00 24.51 23.29
C MET A 1 -19.24 23.63 23.20
N THR A 2 -20.11 23.82 22.21
CA THR A 2 -21.44 23.15 22.15
C THR A 2 -21.30 21.73 21.59
N LEU A 3 -22.15 20.79 22.02
CA LEU A 3 -22.20 19.39 21.53
C LEU A 3 -22.39 19.30 19.99
N ALA A 4 -23.01 20.32 19.37
CA ALA A 4 -23.11 20.42 17.92
C ALA A 4 -21.75 20.67 17.24
N GLY A 5 -20.82 21.37 17.91
CA GLY A 5 -19.47 21.61 17.43
C GLY A 5 -18.59 20.35 17.50
N THR A 6 -18.72 19.54 18.55
CA THR A 6 -17.94 18.30 18.70
C THR A 6 -18.37 17.23 17.69
N ALA A 7 -19.67 17.10 17.43
CA ALA A 7 -20.19 16.19 16.41
C ALA A 7 -19.74 16.57 14.99
N ALA A 8 -19.76 17.86 14.64
CA ALA A 8 -19.26 18.35 13.35
C ALA A 8 -17.76 18.08 13.17
N GLU A 9 -16.97 18.26 14.22
CA GLU A 9 -15.54 17.96 14.23
C GLU A 9 -15.26 16.46 13.99
N LEU A 10 -16.00 15.56 14.65
CA LEU A 10 -15.87 14.11 14.44
C LEU A 10 -16.23 13.68 13.01
N VAL A 11 -17.27 14.26 12.42
CA VAL A 11 -17.65 14.00 11.02
C VAL A 11 -16.53 14.43 10.07
N GLU A 12 -15.94 15.60 10.31
CA GLU A 12 -14.85 16.13 9.48
C GLU A 12 -13.59 15.27 9.60
N LEU A 13 -13.20 14.87 10.82
CA LEU A 13 -12.08 13.95 11.03
C LEU A 13 -12.32 12.60 10.32
N ARG A 14 -13.54 12.06 10.38
CA ARG A 14 -13.88 10.82 9.67
C ARG A 14 -13.76 10.99 8.15
N ARG A 15 -14.21 12.13 7.60
CA ARG A 15 -14.10 12.46 6.17
C ARG A 15 -12.64 12.55 5.74
N GLN A 16 -11.82 13.31 6.46
CA GLN A 16 -10.39 13.47 6.18
C GLN A 16 -9.65 12.13 6.25
N ARG A 17 -9.94 11.30 7.26
CA ARG A 17 -9.37 9.94 7.37
C ARG A 17 -9.73 9.07 6.18
N GLY A 18 -10.98 9.13 5.73
CA GLY A 18 -11.44 8.41 4.54
C GLY A 18 -10.66 8.80 3.30
N ALA A 19 -10.51 10.11 3.05
CA ALA A 19 -9.76 10.64 1.92
C ALA A 19 -8.28 10.20 1.95
N LEU A 20 -7.60 10.33 3.09
CA LEU A 20 -6.20 9.90 3.24
C LEU A 20 -6.02 8.39 3.04
N ARG A 21 -6.97 7.56 3.50
CA ARG A 21 -6.91 6.10 3.30
C ARG A 21 -7.01 5.73 1.82
N LEU A 22 -7.91 6.38 1.08
CA LEU A 22 -8.06 6.15 -0.36
C LEU A 22 -6.79 6.57 -1.11
N GLU A 23 -6.25 7.73 -0.80
CA GLU A 23 -5.01 8.22 -1.40
C GLU A 23 -3.83 7.28 -1.10
N HIS A 24 -3.69 6.84 0.15
CA HIS A 24 -2.67 5.87 0.54
C HIS A 24 -2.79 4.54 -0.23
N GLN A 25 -4.01 4.04 -0.44
CA GLN A 25 -4.24 2.85 -1.27
C GLN A 25 -3.85 3.06 -2.73
N HIS A 26 -4.15 4.23 -3.31
CA HIS A 26 -3.72 4.57 -4.66
C HIS A 26 -2.19 4.61 -4.78
N VAL A 27 -1.51 5.21 -3.81
CA VAL A 27 -0.05 5.30 -3.79
C VAL A 27 0.59 3.91 -3.69
N ILE A 28 0.09 3.04 -2.81
CA ILE A 28 0.56 1.64 -2.72
C ILE A 28 0.41 0.93 -4.06
N ARG A 29 -0.76 1.09 -4.72
CA ARG A 29 -1.02 0.46 -6.02
C ARG A 29 -0.06 0.96 -7.08
N TRP A 30 0.14 2.27 -7.19
CA TRP A 30 1.08 2.86 -8.15
C TRP A 30 2.52 2.43 -7.89
N ARG A 31 2.94 2.38 -6.62
CA ARG A 31 4.28 1.94 -6.25
C ARG A 31 4.52 0.47 -6.64
N ARG A 32 3.53 -0.40 -6.44
CA ARG A 32 3.60 -1.79 -6.91
C ARG A 32 3.79 -1.86 -8.43
N LEU A 33 2.99 -1.12 -9.20
CA LEU A 33 3.12 -1.08 -10.66
C LEU A 33 4.51 -0.59 -11.11
N VAL A 34 5.06 0.44 -10.47
CA VAL A 34 6.41 0.94 -10.78
C VAL A 34 7.49 -0.12 -10.47
N ARG A 35 7.35 -0.85 -9.37
CA ARG A 35 8.28 -1.93 -8.99
C ARG A 35 8.20 -3.12 -9.91
N ASP A 36 6.99 -3.57 -10.24
CA ASP A 36 6.77 -4.64 -11.21
C ASP A 36 7.41 -4.26 -12.56
N ARG A 37 7.31 -2.97 -12.93
CA ARG A 37 7.93 -2.45 -14.14
C ARG A 37 9.46 -2.40 -14.09
N LEU A 38 10.03 -2.05 -12.94
CA LEU A 38 11.48 -2.13 -12.68
C LEU A 38 11.97 -3.58 -12.80
N GLU A 39 11.25 -4.52 -12.19
CA GLU A 39 11.59 -5.94 -12.20
C GLU A 39 11.60 -6.49 -13.63
N LEU A 40 10.58 -6.15 -14.43
CA LEU A 40 10.51 -6.55 -15.84
C LEU A 40 11.66 -5.96 -16.67
N ALA A 41 12.03 -4.69 -16.45
CA ALA A 41 13.16 -4.08 -17.14
C ALA A 41 14.50 -4.71 -16.71
N VAL A 42 14.65 -5.10 -15.44
CA VAL A 42 15.82 -5.85 -14.96
C VAL A 42 15.85 -7.25 -15.58
N ALA A 43 14.73 -7.97 -15.59
CA ALA A 43 14.62 -9.30 -16.20
C ALA A 43 14.91 -9.30 -17.71
N ALA A 44 14.60 -8.20 -18.41
CA ALA A 44 14.95 -8.03 -19.82
C ALA A 44 16.47 -7.93 -20.05
N ALA A 45 17.20 -7.27 -19.13
CA ALA A 45 18.66 -7.12 -19.19
C ALA A 45 19.41 -8.32 -18.58
N ALA A 46 18.85 -8.92 -17.54
CA ALA A 46 19.41 -10.04 -16.78
C ALA A 46 18.28 -11.05 -16.51
N PRO A 47 18.05 -12.01 -17.43
CA PRO A 47 16.98 -12.99 -17.28
C PRO A 47 17.13 -13.81 -15.99
N PRO A 48 16.02 -14.10 -15.29
CA PRO A 48 16.06 -14.95 -14.11
C PRO A 48 16.49 -16.38 -14.47
N GLN A 49 17.01 -17.11 -13.48
CA GLN A 49 17.35 -18.51 -13.64
C GLN A 49 16.10 -19.33 -13.99
N THR A 50 16.27 -20.32 -14.86
CA THR A 50 15.18 -21.21 -15.25
C THR A 50 14.83 -22.14 -14.08
N PRO A 51 13.55 -22.25 -13.69
CA PRO A 51 13.12 -23.23 -12.70
C PRO A 51 13.49 -24.66 -13.12
N GLY A 52 13.94 -25.49 -12.17
CA GLY A 52 14.31 -26.89 -12.44
C GLY A 52 15.67 -27.09 -13.14
N ALA A 53 16.47 -26.04 -13.34
CA ALA A 53 17.82 -26.19 -13.87
C ALA A 53 18.79 -26.88 -12.89
N ASP A 54 18.56 -26.71 -11.59
CA ASP A 54 19.38 -27.26 -10.50
C ASP A 54 19.29 -28.82 -10.48
N PRO A 55 20.42 -29.54 -10.53
CA PRO A 55 20.44 -31.01 -10.50
C PRO A 55 20.01 -31.58 -9.14
N ASP A 56 20.40 -30.98 -8.03
CA ASP A 56 20.09 -31.49 -6.68
C ASP A 56 18.57 -31.38 -6.41
N VAL A 57 17.96 -30.30 -6.89
CA VAL A 57 16.50 -30.12 -6.82
C VAL A 57 15.75 -31.15 -7.67
N ARG A 58 16.27 -31.48 -8.86
CA ARG A 58 15.68 -32.50 -9.74
C ARG A 58 15.79 -33.89 -9.14
N ASP A 59 16.91 -34.21 -8.53
CA ASP A 59 17.13 -35.51 -7.87
C ASP A 59 16.19 -35.68 -6.67
N LEU A 60 15.92 -34.59 -5.93
CA LEU A 60 15.01 -34.62 -4.78
C LEU A 60 13.53 -34.70 -5.17
N LEU A 61 13.09 -33.92 -6.16
CA LEU A 61 11.67 -33.82 -6.54
C LEU A 61 11.25 -34.85 -7.60
N GLY A 62 12.19 -35.45 -8.32
CA GLY A 62 11.91 -36.33 -9.45
C GLY A 62 11.39 -35.56 -10.68
N PRO A 63 10.76 -36.24 -11.65
CA PRO A 63 10.24 -35.59 -12.86
C PRO A 63 9.13 -34.58 -12.51
N ALA A 64 9.30 -33.33 -12.97
CA ALA A 64 8.39 -32.22 -12.70
C ALA A 64 7.74 -31.71 -14.00
N PRO A 65 6.73 -32.42 -14.54
CA PRO A 65 6.12 -32.08 -15.83
C PRO A 65 5.40 -30.73 -15.84
N ASP A 66 5.04 -30.20 -14.66
CA ASP A 66 4.35 -28.93 -14.50
C ASP A 66 5.30 -27.71 -14.53
N VAL A 67 6.62 -27.91 -14.61
CA VAL A 67 7.59 -26.81 -14.69
C VAL A 67 7.58 -26.21 -16.10
N PRO A 68 7.23 -24.91 -16.25
CA PRO A 68 7.19 -24.30 -17.58
C PRO A 68 8.59 -24.23 -18.22
N PRO A 69 8.73 -24.50 -19.52
CA PRO A 69 9.99 -24.37 -20.24
C PRO A 69 10.57 -22.95 -20.16
N ALA A 70 11.90 -22.83 -20.12
CA ALA A 70 12.60 -21.54 -20.12
C ALA A 70 12.14 -20.60 -21.24
N ALA A 71 11.93 -21.14 -22.44
CA ALA A 71 11.50 -20.38 -23.61
C ALA A 71 10.08 -19.82 -23.43
N GLU A 72 9.17 -20.58 -22.81
CA GLU A 72 7.80 -20.14 -22.51
C GLU A 72 7.82 -18.98 -21.51
N LEU A 73 8.56 -19.13 -20.40
CA LEU A 73 8.72 -18.08 -19.39
C LEU A 73 9.34 -16.82 -20.00
N ALA A 74 10.39 -16.99 -20.80
CA ALA A 74 11.08 -15.87 -21.43
C ALA A 74 10.20 -15.17 -22.49
N ALA A 75 9.34 -15.90 -23.20
CA ALA A 75 8.38 -15.34 -24.15
C ALA A 75 7.26 -14.57 -23.41
N ALA A 76 6.74 -15.11 -22.32
CA ALA A 76 5.72 -14.46 -21.51
C ALA A 76 6.22 -13.14 -20.89
N VAL A 77 7.48 -13.10 -20.46
CA VAL A 77 8.09 -11.90 -19.84
C VAL A 77 8.56 -10.88 -20.89
N ARG A 78 9.23 -11.31 -21.98
CA ARG A 78 9.74 -10.37 -23.01
C ARG A 78 8.70 -9.92 -24.02
N GLY A 79 7.69 -10.73 -24.32
CA GLY A 79 6.66 -10.42 -25.31
C GLY A 79 5.84 -9.17 -24.99
N ALA A 80 5.87 -8.71 -23.73
CA ALA A 80 5.15 -7.53 -23.28
C ALA A 80 5.98 -6.23 -23.24
N LEU A 81 7.31 -6.27 -23.44
CA LEU A 81 8.21 -5.15 -23.12
C LEU A 81 9.31 -4.91 -24.18
N PRO A 82 9.39 -3.71 -24.79
CA PRO A 82 10.51 -3.34 -25.65
C PRO A 82 11.87 -3.31 -24.92
N ILE A 83 12.96 -3.69 -25.60
CA ILE A 83 14.34 -3.62 -25.04
C ILE A 83 14.72 -2.19 -24.58
N ALA A 84 14.12 -1.15 -25.17
CA ALA A 84 14.37 0.25 -24.85
C ALA A 84 14.06 0.63 -23.39
N GLU A 85 13.34 -0.20 -22.66
CA GLU A 85 12.90 0.08 -21.30
C GLU A 85 14.01 0.05 -20.24
N VAL A 86 15.14 -0.59 -20.54
CA VAL A 86 16.32 -0.56 -19.65
C VAL A 86 16.79 0.90 -19.43
N HIS A 87 16.62 1.77 -20.43
CA HIS A 87 16.96 3.19 -20.31
C HIS A 87 16.03 3.97 -19.37
N GLU A 88 14.82 3.46 -19.09
CA GLU A 88 13.88 4.08 -18.15
C GLU A 88 14.16 3.72 -16.68
N LEU A 89 15.07 2.77 -16.41
CA LEU A 89 15.39 2.32 -15.04
C LEU A 89 15.72 3.48 -14.07
N PRO A 90 16.55 4.49 -14.42
CA PRO A 90 16.81 5.61 -13.52
C PRO A 90 15.56 6.42 -13.19
N ARG A 91 14.69 6.65 -14.19
CA ARG A 91 13.42 7.37 -14.01
C ARG A 91 12.44 6.58 -13.14
N LEU A 92 12.31 5.27 -13.38
CA LEU A 92 11.46 4.39 -12.57
C LEU A 92 11.93 4.33 -11.10
N ARG A 93 13.25 4.33 -10.85
CA ARG A 93 13.82 4.42 -9.49
C ARG A 93 13.52 5.76 -8.82
N ASP A 94 13.61 6.87 -9.55
CA ASP A 94 13.20 8.19 -9.03
C ASP A 94 11.72 8.20 -8.63
N LEU A 95 10.86 7.65 -9.51
CA LEU A 95 9.43 7.53 -9.24
C LEU A 95 9.13 6.67 -8.00
N ASP A 96 9.72 5.48 -7.85
CA ASP A 96 9.54 4.67 -6.63
C ASP A 96 10.01 5.42 -5.38
N THR A 97 11.15 6.12 -5.46
CA THR A 97 11.68 6.90 -4.33
C THR A 97 10.74 8.05 -3.94
N ARG A 98 10.17 8.75 -4.92
CA ARG A 98 9.21 9.84 -4.67
C ARG A 98 7.89 9.33 -4.12
N LEU A 99 7.38 8.22 -4.67
CA LEU A 99 6.18 7.54 -4.17
C LEU A 99 6.38 7.04 -2.73
N ALA A 100 7.52 6.42 -2.43
CA ALA A 100 7.87 5.95 -1.09
C ALA A 100 7.88 7.08 -0.04
N ARG A 101 8.47 8.23 -0.41
CA ARG A 101 8.46 9.42 0.45
C ARG A 101 7.05 9.96 0.68
N TYR A 102 6.23 9.97 -0.36
CA TYR A 102 4.84 10.41 -0.24
C TYR A 102 3.98 9.44 0.59
N GLU A 103 4.14 8.13 0.37
CA GLU A 103 3.51 7.06 1.15
C GLU A 103 3.81 7.22 2.64
N THR A 104 5.08 7.47 2.98
CA THR A 104 5.51 7.72 4.37
C THR A 104 4.77 8.91 4.98
N ARG A 105 4.71 10.05 4.26
CA ARG A 105 3.96 11.23 4.73
C ARG A 105 2.47 10.96 4.91
N LEU A 106 1.86 10.16 4.02
CA LEU A 106 0.45 9.78 4.14
C LEU A 106 0.22 8.88 5.35
N ALA A 107 1.11 7.92 5.60
CA ALA A 107 1.04 7.04 6.76
C ALA A 107 1.18 7.82 8.08
N ASP A 108 2.09 8.80 8.12
CA ASP A 108 2.26 9.71 9.26
C ASP A 108 1.01 10.55 9.50
N ALA A 109 0.47 11.19 8.45
CA ALA A 109 -0.76 11.98 8.54
C ALA A 109 -1.97 11.13 8.97
N LEU A 110 -2.06 9.88 8.48
CA LEU A 110 -3.10 8.94 8.88
C LEU A 110 -3.02 8.56 10.35
N ARG A 111 -1.81 8.36 10.90
CA ARG A 111 -1.59 8.11 12.33
C ARG A 111 -2.04 9.31 13.15
N GLU A 112 -1.49 10.48 12.88
CA GLU A 112 -1.81 11.71 13.61
C GLU A 112 -3.31 12.02 13.61
N LEU A 113 -3.97 11.83 12.47
CA LEU A 113 -5.41 12.08 12.35
C LEU A 113 -6.26 11.00 13.02
N THR A 114 -5.75 9.76 13.09
CA THR A 114 -6.39 8.68 13.86
C THR A 114 -6.28 8.96 15.36
N ASP A 115 -5.13 9.42 15.84
CA ASP A 115 -4.93 9.80 17.24
C ASP A 115 -5.88 10.92 17.65
N ARG A 116 -5.94 12.00 16.87
CA ARG A 116 -6.91 13.10 17.09
C ARG A 116 -8.37 12.63 17.06
N TYR A 117 -8.72 11.72 16.15
CA TYR A 117 -10.06 11.15 16.10
C TYR A 117 -10.41 10.35 17.36
N ILE A 118 -9.48 9.53 17.86
CA ILE A 118 -9.67 8.74 19.08
C ILE A 118 -9.80 9.67 20.30
N GLU A 119 -8.95 10.67 20.41
CA GLU A 119 -9.00 11.66 21.50
C GLU A 119 -10.32 12.44 21.51
N GLN A 120 -10.79 12.87 20.35
CA GLN A 120 -12.06 13.57 20.23
C GLN A 120 -13.24 12.64 20.57
N LEU A 121 -13.19 11.39 20.10
CA LEU A 121 -14.23 10.40 20.39
C LEU A 121 -14.30 10.09 21.89
N ALA A 122 -13.15 9.96 22.57
CA ALA A 122 -13.09 9.73 24.01
C ALA A 122 -13.66 10.92 24.81
N ARG A 123 -13.38 12.16 24.38
CA ARG A 123 -13.95 13.37 24.97
C ARG A 123 -15.48 13.40 24.82
N ASP A 124 -15.99 13.14 23.63
CA ASP A 124 -17.43 13.11 23.33
C ASP A 124 -18.19 12.07 24.18
N VAL A 125 -17.63 10.86 24.32
CA VAL A 125 -18.19 9.79 25.18
C VAL A 125 -18.23 10.23 26.65
N THR A 126 -17.18 10.89 27.13
CA THR A 126 -17.09 11.35 28.52
C THR A 126 -18.09 12.48 28.79
N ASP A 127 -18.16 13.48 27.90
CA ASP A 127 -19.08 14.61 28.04
C ASP A 127 -20.55 14.19 27.90
N GLY A 128 -20.85 13.29 26.96
CA GLY A 128 -22.17 12.71 26.79
C GLY A 128 -22.61 11.88 28.01
N GLY A 129 -21.71 11.07 28.58
CA GLY A 129 -21.96 10.30 29.79
C GLY A 129 -22.19 11.18 31.04
N VAL A 130 -21.38 12.23 31.21
CA VAL A 130 -21.53 13.19 32.33
C VAL A 130 -22.83 14.01 32.21
N GLY A 131 -23.26 14.33 30.98
CA GLY A 131 -24.54 15.01 30.73
C GLY A 131 -25.75 14.19 31.17
N VAL A 132 -25.75 12.89 30.88
CA VAL A 132 -26.83 11.97 31.28
C VAL A 132 -26.91 11.83 32.80
N LEU A 133 -25.75 11.72 33.48
CA LEU A 133 -25.70 11.60 34.94
C LEU A 133 -26.15 12.88 35.68
N ARG A 134 -25.83 14.08 35.15
CA ARG A 134 -26.33 15.35 35.73
C ARG A 134 -27.83 15.57 35.50
N GLY A 135 -28.37 15.09 34.38
CA GLY A 135 -29.81 15.13 34.11
C GLY A 135 -30.61 14.27 35.09
N ALA A 136 -30.10 13.06 35.39
CA ALA A 136 -30.72 12.14 36.34
C ALA A 136 -30.70 12.63 37.80
N ALA A 137 -29.73 13.47 38.19
CA ALA A 137 -29.62 14.02 39.54
C ALA A 137 -30.47 15.30 39.78
N ARG A 138 -31.16 15.82 38.75
CA ARG A 138 -32.02 17.01 38.83
C ARG A 138 -33.52 16.70 38.68
N ALA A 139 -33.87 15.43 38.50
CA ALA A 139 -35.25 14.92 38.48
C ALA A 139 -35.59 14.32 39.86
#